data_AF-A0A929TZQ4-F1
#
_entry.id   AF-A0A929TZQ4-F1
#
_cell.length_a   1.000
_cell.length_b   1.000
_cell.length_c   1.000
_cell.angle_alpha   90.00
_cell.angle_beta   90.00
_cell.angle_gamma   90.00
#
_symmetry.space_group_name_H-M   'P 1'
#
loop_
_entity.id
_entity.type
_entity.pdbx_description
1 polymer ?
#
loop_
_entity_poly.entity_id
_entity_poly.type
_entity_poly.pdbx_seq_one_letter_code
_entity_poly.pdbx_strand_id
1 'polypeptide(L)'
;MKKHAFIKIFLGLGLLATVGVILSEKTKPTQNREAKETSVSSSDFSDTKPNNDPTPLSDFNYTIDGDTLHLNRYNGKETSVVFSNVYNIDGTEYNITKLEGSMFLGRTVDTVIFKEGIKEISH
;
A
#
# COMPACT_ATOMS: atom_id res chain seq x y z
N MET A 1 15.16 -9.17 -50.58
CA MET A 1 13.76 -9.24 -51.07
C MET A 1 12.95 -10.18 -50.19
N LYS A 2 12.07 -9.65 -49.35
CA LYS A 2 10.72 -10.19 -49.09
C LYS A 2 9.94 -9.12 -48.33
N LYS A 3 8.96 -8.58 -49.05
CA LYS A 3 7.94 -7.63 -48.59
C LYS A 3 6.97 -8.42 -47.71
N HIS A 4 6.37 -7.80 -46.70
CA HIS A 4 4.92 -7.82 -46.51
C HIS A 4 4.52 -6.61 -45.66
N ALA A 5 3.78 -5.72 -46.31
CA ALA A 5 3.05 -4.61 -45.71
C ALA A 5 1.60 -5.05 -45.56
N PHE A 6 0.97 -4.75 -44.42
CA PHE A 6 -0.49 -4.74 -44.20
C PHE A 6 -0.74 -3.75 -43.07
N ILE A 7 -1.18 -2.51 -43.34
CA ILE A 7 -2.53 -1.99 -43.68
C ILE A 7 -3.12 -1.26 -42.46
N LYS A 8 -3.62 -0.06 -42.75
CA LYS A 8 -4.08 1.02 -41.84
C LYS A 8 -5.59 0.92 -41.54
N ILE A 9 -6.06 1.85 -40.70
CA ILE A 9 -7.44 2.44 -40.55
C ILE A 9 -8.19 1.83 -39.34
N PHE A 10 -8.73 2.59 -38.37
CA PHE A 10 -9.83 3.59 -38.44
C PHE A 10 -9.62 4.74 -37.42
N LEU A 11 -9.75 6.01 -37.84
CA LEU A 11 -10.93 6.89 -37.63
C LEU A 11 -11.29 7.03 -36.13
N GLY A 12 -11.17 8.18 -35.46
CA GLY A 12 -11.50 9.52 -35.91
C GLY A 12 -12.99 9.81 -35.69
N LEU A 13 -13.37 10.21 -34.48
CA LEU A 13 -14.59 10.95 -34.09
C LEU A 13 -14.31 11.49 -32.67
N GLY A 14 -14.44 12.77 -32.31
CA GLY A 14 -15.22 13.84 -32.91
C GLY A 14 -16.28 14.33 -31.91
N LEU A 15 -15.97 15.46 -31.27
CA LEU A 15 -16.90 16.49 -30.76
C LEU A 15 -17.62 16.36 -29.39
N LEU A 16 -17.60 17.53 -28.75
CA LEU A 16 -18.27 18.00 -27.55
C LEU A 16 -19.79 17.79 -27.55
N ALA A 17 -20.37 17.66 -26.35
CA ALA A 17 -21.61 18.36 -25.99
C ALA A 17 -21.73 18.53 -24.46
N THR A 18 -21.60 19.76 -24.00
CA THR A 18 -22.12 20.24 -22.71
C THR A 18 -23.63 20.43 -22.83
N VAL A 19 -24.43 19.82 -21.97
CA VAL A 19 -25.77 20.31 -21.62
C VAL A 19 -26.01 20.03 -20.14
N GLY A 20 -26.10 21.09 -19.34
CA GLY A 20 -26.79 21.04 -18.06
C GLY A 20 -28.23 21.51 -18.25
N VAL A 21 -29.18 20.89 -17.56
CA VAL A 21 -30.42 21.52 -17.06
C VAL A 21 -30.82 20.84 -15.75
N ILE A 22 -31.07 21.69 -14.75
CA ILE A 22 -31.53 21.45 -13.39
C ILE A 22 -33.06 21.30 -13.40
N LEU A 23 -33.68 20.39 -12.61
CA LEU A 23 -34.84 20.69 -11.74
C LEU A 23 -35.41 19.46 -11.01
N SER A 24 -35.25 19.49 -9.67
CA SER A 24 -36.32 19.40 -8.67
C SER A 24 -37.25 18.18 -8.65
N GLU A 25 -36.97 17.24 -7.74
CA GLU A 25 -38.04 16.64 -6.93
C GLU A 25 -37.67 16.69 -5.45
N LYS A 26 -38.58 17.30 -4.69
CA LYS A 26 -38.51 17.60 -3.26
C LYS A 26 -39.24 16.50 -2.51
N THR A 27 -38.52 15.59 -1.87
CA THR A 27 -39.08 14.72 -0.82
C THR A 27 -38.05 14.48 0.28
N LYS A 28 -38.20 15.21 1.38
CA LYS A 28 -37.81 14.81 2.76
C LYS A 28 -39.13 14.65 3.53
N PRO A 29 -39.22 13.88 4.63
CA PRO A 29 -38.11 13.49 5.52
C PRO A 29 -38.12 12.02 5.97
N THR A 30 -36.96 11.43 6.30
CA THR A 30 -36.87 10.38 7.34
C THR A 30 -35.49 10.39 7.99
N GLN A 31 -35.57 10.25 9.31
CA GLN A 31 -34.60 10.26 10.40
C GLN A 31 -33.41 9.28 10.26
N ASN A 32 -32.34 9.60 10.99
CA ASN A 32 -31.31 8.73 11.57
C ASN A 32 -30.07 8.41 10.74
N ARG A 33 -28.98 9.15 10.97
CA ARG A 33 -27.93 8.76 11.94
C ARG A 33 -26.86 9.84 11.92
N GLU A 34 -26.72 10.51 13.05
CA GLU A 34 -25.55 11.29 13.40
C GLU A 34 -24.36 10.32 13.37
N ALA A 35 -23.55 10.38 12.32
CA ALA A 35 -22.26 9.73 12.31
C ALA A 35 -21.43 10.47 13.36
N LYS A 36 -21.39 9.91 14.57
CA LYS A 36 -20.45 10.28 15.61
C LYS A 36 -19.06 10.11 15.02
N GLU A 37 -18.50 11.18 14.46
CA GLU A 37 -17.09 11.27 14.18
C GLU A 37 -16.39 11.06 15.52
N THR A 38 -15.88 9.84 15.68
CA THR A 38 -15.00 9.55 16.79
C THR A 38 -13.74 10.31 16.47
N SER A 39 -13.61 11.50 17.04
CA SER A 39 -12.36 12.23 17.13
C SER A 39 -11.32 11.24 17.65
N VAL A 40 -10.46 10.77 16.75
CA VAL A 40 -9.30 9.99 17.12
C VAL A 40 -8.41 10.96 17.87
N SER A 41 -8.48 10.87 19.20
CA SER A 41 -7.57 11.58 20.08
C SER A 41 -6.16 11.16 19.69
N SER A 42 -5.39 12.10 19.15
CA SER A 42 -3.97 11.94 18.85
C SER A 42 -3.21 11.87 20.17
N SER A 43 -3.31 10.73 20.86
CA SER A 43 -2.60 10.49 22.11
C SER A 43 -1.12 10.27 21.81
N ASP A 44 -0.30 11.21 22.29
CA ASP A 44 1.11 11.07 22.65
C ASP A 44 1.95 10.17 21.73
N PHE A 45 2.14 10.61 20.49
CA PHE A 45 3.37 10.21 19.79
C PHE A 45 4.52 10.84 20.56
N SER A 46 5.28 10.01 21.29
CA SER A 46 6.56 10.39 21.87
C SER A 46 7.35 11.23 20.87
N ASP A 47 7.75 12.45 21.26
CA ASP A 47 8.53 13.42 20.46
C ASP A 47 9.94 12.91 20.05
N THR A 48 10.19 11.62 20.19
CA THR A 48 11.37 10.98 19.64
C THR A 48 11.16 10.85 18.15
N LYS A 49 11.80 11.72 17.36
CA LYS A 49 11.81 11.64 15.89
C LYS A 49 11.94 10.17 15.47
N PRO A 50 10.90 9.55 14.87
CA PRO A 50 10.97 8.14 14.53
C PRO A 50 12.11 7.96 13.54
N ASN A 51 13.01 7.03 13.87
CA ASN A 51 13.96 6.56 12.87
C ASN A 51 13.14 5.91 11.76
N ASN A 52 13.09 6.56 10.59
CA ASN A 52 12.35 6.09 9.42
C ASN A 52 13.25 5.27 8.48
N ASP A 53 14.46 4.92 8.90
CA ASP A 53 15.32 4.04 8.15
C ASP A 53 14.72 2.63 8.12
N PRO A 54 14.80 1.92 6.97
CA PRO A 54 14.29 0.56 6.90
C PRO A 54 14.96 -0.34 7.92
N THR A 55 14.17 -1.25 8.51
CA THR A 55 14.70 -2.32 9.33
C THR A 55 15.64 -3.18 8.49
N PRO A 56 16.83 -3.55 8.97
CA PRO A 56 17.75 -4.39 8.22
C PRO A 56 17.11 -5.73 7.83
N LEU A 57 17.40 -6.23 6.63
CA LEU A 57 16.88 -7.54 6.17
C LEU A 57 17.35 -8.69 7.09
N SER A 58 18.52 -8.55 7.72
CA SER A 58 19.07 -9.53 8.67
C SER A 58 18.17 -9.79 9.88
N ASP A 59 17.24 -8.88 10.17
CA ASP A 59 16.30 -9.01 11.27
C ASP A 59 15.07 -9.84 10.89
N PHE A 60 15.01 -10.37 9.67
CA PHE A 60 13.91 -11.18 9.19
C PHE A 60 14.37 -12.56 8.73
N ASN A 61 13.56 -13.58 9.01
CA ASN A 61 13.55 -14.76 8.17
C ASN A 61 12.71 -14.46 6.92
N TYR A 62 13.23 -14.83 5.75
CA TYR A 62 12.57 -14.56 4.49
C TYR A 62 12.72 -15.71 3.49
N THR A 63 11.88 -15.70 2.48
CA THR A 63 11.96 -16.56 1.30
C THR A 63 11.84 -15.71 0.04
N ILE A 64 12.46 -16.15 -1.05
CA ILE A 64 12.36 -15.51 -2.36
C ILE A 64 11.55 -16.44 -3.25
N ASP A 65 10.51 -15.92 -3.89
CA ASP A 65 9.71 -16.60 -4.91
C ASP A 65 9.69 -15.75 -6.19
N GLY A 66 10.48 -16.17 -7.18
CA GLY A 66 10.77 -15.35 -8.36
C GLY A 66 11.40 -14.00 -7.97
N ASP A 67 10.74 -12.91 -8.35
CA ASP A 67 11.17 -11.53 -8.07
C ASP A 67 10.56 -10.94 -6.79
N THR A 68 9.82 -11.77 -6.03
CA THR A 68 9.12 -11.35 -4.82
C THR A 68 9.85 -11.84 -3.58
N LEU A 69 10.07 -10.92 -2.64
CA LEU A 69 10.60 -11.21 -1.31
C LEU A 69 9.44 -11.35 -0.32
N HIS A 70 9.41 -12.48 0.38
CA HIS A 70 8.42 -12.78 1.41
C HIS A 70 9.10 -12.75 2.78
N LEU A 71 8.69 -11.81 3.64
CA LEU A 71 9.16 -11.74 5.02
C LEU A 71 8.27 -12.63 5.89
N ASN A 72 8.86 -13.65 6.50
CA ASN A 72 8.13 -14.72 7.19
C ASN A 72 8.14 -14.57 8.70
N ARG A 73 9.22 -14.03 9.28
CA ARG A 73 9.34 -13.84 10.74
C ARG A 73 10.26 -12.68 11.08
N TYR A 74 9.83 -11.82 12.01
CA TYR A 74 10.72 -10.84 12.62
C TYR A 74 11.53 -11.48 13.77
N ASN A 75 12.84 -11.25 13.75
CA ASN A 75 13.83 -11.77 14.70
C ASN A 75 14.71 -10.67 15.32
N GLY A 76 14.52 -9.41 14.92
CA GLY A 76 15.18 -8.28 15.53
C GLY A 76 14.75 -8.05 16.98
N LYS A 77 15.43 -7.11 17.63
CA LYS A 77 15.22 -6.78 19.06
C LYS A 77 14.52 -5.44 19.27
N GLU A 78 14.39 -4.66 18.21
CA GLU A 78 13.80 -3.33 18.25
C GLU A 78 12.28 -3.43 18.39
N THR A 79 11.68 -2.47 19.10
CA THR A 79 10.22 -2.40 19.25
C THR A 79 9.56 -1.57 18.15
N SER A 80 10.34 -0.95 17.27
CA SER A 80 9.86 -0.24 16.08
C SER A 80 10.39 -0.93 14.83
N VAL A 81 9.49 -1.31 13.93
CA VAL A 81 9.81 -2.02 12.68
C VAL A 81 9.35 -1.20 11.49
N VAL A 82 10.31 -0.77 10.68
CA VAL A 82 10.06 -0.03 9.43
C VAL A 82 10.25 -0.97 8.24
N PHE A 83 9.19 -1.21 7.48
CA PHE A 83 9.24 -2.01 6.25
C PHE A 83 9.58 -1.14 5.05
N SER A 84 10.65 -1.51 4.34
CA SER A 84 10.84 -1.11 2.94
C SER A 84 9.99 -1.97 2.02
N ASN A 85 9.59 -1.43 0.86
CA ASN A 85 8.98 -2.19 -0.22
C ASN A 85 10.02 -2.86 -1.14
N VAL A 86 11.31 -2.58 -0.94
CA VAL A 86 12.42 -3.18 -1.71
C VAL A 86 13.60 -3.47 -0.79
N TYR A 87 14.24 -4.62 -0.98
CA TYR A 87 15.56 -4.91 -0.43
C TYR A 87 16.53 -5.33 -1.54
N ASN A 88 17.80 -4.98 -1.36
CA ASN A 88 18.88 -5.45 -2.21
C ASN A 88 19.54 -6.69 -1.57
N ILE A 89 19.60 -7.80 -2.31
CA ILE A 89 20.25 -9.04 -1.91
C ILE A 89 21.24 -9.38 -3.02
N ASP A 90 22.53 -9.35 -2.71
CA ASP A 90 23.62 -9.66 -3.65
C ASP A 90 23.55 -8.87 -4.97
N GLY A 91 23.18 -7.59 -4.90
CA GLY A 91 23.05 -6.71 -6.06
C GLY A 91 21.72 -6.80 -6.80
N THR A 92 20.83 -7.72 -6.41
CA THR A 92 19.50 -7.87 -7.01
C THR A 92 18.45 -7.22 -6.11
N GLU A 93 17.59 -6.39 -6.70
CA GLU A 93 16.47 -5.78 -5.98
C GLU A 93 15.26 -6.72 -5.99
N TYR A 94 14.72 -6.97 -4.79
CA TYR A 94 13.51 -7.76 -4.62
C TYR A 94 12.40 -6.90 -4.03
N ASN A 95 11.22 -6.98 -4.63
CA ASN A 95 10.06 -6.22 -4.20
C ASN A 95 9.29 -6.97 -3.11
N ILE A 96 8.77 -6.21 -2.17
CA ILE A 96 7.79 -6.64 -1.18
C ILE A 96 6.52 -5.85 -1.45
N THR A 97 5.44 -6.55 -1.77
CA THR A 97 4.12 -5.94 -1.95
C THR A 97 3.10 -6.46 -0.94
N LYS A 98 3.42 -7.56 -0.25
CA LYS A 98 2.58 -8.24 0.73
C LYS A 98 3.40 -8.61 1.96
N LEU A 99 2.83 -8.43 3.13
CA LEU A 99 3.43 -8.79 4.41
C LEU A 99 2.52 -9.75 5.19
N GLU A 100 3.11 -10.71 5.90
CA GLU A 100 2.37 -11.60 6.79
C GLU A 100 2.32 -11.02 8.21
N GLY A 101 1.12 -10.65 8.70
CA GLY A 101 0.97 -10.08 10.05
C GLY A 101 1.42 -11.04 11.17
N SER A 102 1.34 -12.35 10.92
CA SER A 102 1.78 -13.40 11.84
C SER A 102 3.30 -13.41 12.09
N MET A 103 4.10 -12.65 11.32
CA MET A 103 5.56 -12.58 11.50
C MET A 103 6.01 -12.04 12.86
N PHE A 104 5.11 -11.37 13.58
CA PHE A 104 5.33 -10.79 14.90
C PHE A 104 4.86 -11.67 16.07
N LEU A 105 4.33 -12.87 15.82
CA LEU A 105 3.85 -13.75 16.89
C LEU A 105 4.98 -14.07 17.90
N GLY A 106 4.72 -13.77 19.17
CA GLY A 106 5.69 -13.93 20.27
C GLY A 106 6.80 -12.87 20.29
N ARG A 107 6.64 -11.75 19.59
CA ARG A 107 7.55 -10.60 19.61
C ARG A 107 6.89 -9.40 20.30
N THR A 108 7.71 -8.51 20.85
CA THR A 108 7.28 -7.23 21.40
C THR A 108 7.63 -6.14 20.39
N VAL A 109 6.63 -5.70 19.63
CA VAL A 109 6.74 -4.62 18.65
C VAL A 109 5.62 -3.63 18.94
N ASP A 110 6.00 -2.39 19.23
CA ASP A 110 5.08 -1.30 19.60
C ASP A 110 4.67 -0.49 18.37
N THR A 111 5.58 -0.36 17.40
CA THR A 111 5.38 0.47 16.20
C THR A 111 5.75 -0.31 14.95
N VAL A 112 4.87 -0.25 13.95
CA VAL A 112 5.14 -0.76 12.61
C VAL A 112 4.90 0.37 11.60
N ILE A 113 5.90 0.65 10.76
CA ILE A 113 5.85 1.68 9.74
C ILE A 113 5.97 1.01 8.37
N PHE A 114 5.00 1.23 7.49
CA PHE A 114 5.06 0.75 6.12
C PHE A 114 5.49 1.89 5.21
N LYS A 115 6.61 1.73 4.49
CA LYS A 115 6.94 2.63 3.39
C LYS A 115 6.00 2.37 2.20
N GLU A 116 5.93 3.35 1.31
CA GLU A 116 5.13 3.26 0.09
C GLU A 116 5.48 2.01 -0.72
N GLY A 117 4.48 1.35 -1.30
CA GLY A 117 4.65 0.17 -2.14
C GLY A 117 4.18 -1.15 -1.52
N ILE A 118 4.01 -1.21 -0.20
CA ILE A 118 3.28 -2.31 0.46
C ILE A 118 1.79 -2.18 0.15
N LYS A 119 1.16 -3.22 -0.37
CA LYS A 119 -0.23 -3.24 -0.85
C LYS A 119 -1.16 -4.08 -0.01
N GLU A 120 -0.64 -5.09 0.67
CA GLU A 120 -1.44 -6.06 1.41
C GLU A 120 -0.74 -6.49 2.71
N ILE A 121 -1.55 -6.70 3.75
CA ILE A 121 -1.15 -7.40 4.97
C ILE A 121 -2.11 -8.58 5.15
N SER A 122 -1.58 -9.80 5.17
CA SER A 122 -2.35 -11.03 5.38
C SER A 122 -2.31 -11.50 6.85
N HIS A 123 -3.21 -12.44 7.16
CA HIS A 123 -3.43 -13.02 8.48
C HIS A 123 -3.52 -14.55 8.40
#